data_AF-A0A9E6CQ34-F1
#
_entry.id   AF-A0A9E6CQ34-F1
#
_cell.length_a   1.000
_cell.length_b   1.000
_cell.length_c   1.000
_cell.angle_alpha   90.00
_cell.angle_beta   90.00
_cell.angle_gamma   90.00
#
_symmetry.space_group_name_H-M   'P 1'
#
loop_
_entity.id
_entity.type
_entity.pdbx_description
1 polymer ?
#
loop_
_entity_poly.entity_id
_entity_poly.type
_entity_poly.pdbx_seq_one_letter_code
_entity_poly.pdbx_strand_id
1 'polypeptide(L)'
;MEMLKNEVQIEIPKATLETWQEIVDILAEIIGIPAGLIMRLSGPDIEVFVSSKSEGNPYHPGDKENFWGSGLYCETVINKQDKLLVPNALTDINWKENPDVKLNMISYLGFPILLPDGKPFGTICVLDNKENAYSDNFEKLILKFRNLVQSDLEIIYMNQVLGEKNKRLTDYLMELQTLRGMVPICSNCKSIRDAQDDWHPIEHYLIRHPEADFSHSICPACAKKLYPDLKMYDD
;
A
#
# COMPACT_ATOMS: atom_id res chain seq x y z
N MET A 1 -11.36 16.65 -14.94
CA MET A 1 -10.48 15.69 -15.62
C MET A 1 -9.07 15.83 -15.07
N GLU A 2 -8.95 15.73 -13.74
CA GLU A 2 -7.72 15.98 -12.99
C GLU A 2 -7.80 15.22 -11.66
N MET A 3 -8.14 13.93 -11.76
CA MET A 3 -8.15 13.02 -10.62
C MET A 3 -7.02 12.02 -10.85
N LEU A 4 -6.11 11.91 -9.87
CA LEU A 4 -5.02 10.93 -9.76
C LEU A 4 -3.68 11.33 -10.42
N LYS A 5 -3.13 12.48 -10.02
CA LYS A 5 -1.68 12.77 -10.03
C LYS A 5 -1.06 12.62 -8.63
N ASN A 6 -1.59 11.72 -7.82
CA ASN A 6 -0.83 11.24 -6.66
C ASN A 6 -0.17 9.94 -7.11
N GLU A 7 1.15 9.96 -7.24
CA GLU A 7 1.92 8.72 -7.23
C GLU A 7 1.51 8.00 -5.94
N VAL A 8 0.78 6.90 -6.10
CA VAL A 8 0.35 6.09 -4.96
C VAL A 8 1.63 5.53 -4.36
N GLN A 9 2.06 6.12 -3.25
CA GLN A 9 3.16 5.59 -2.46
C GLN A 9 2.64 4.31 -1.81
N ILE A 10 2.98 3.17 -2.40
CA ILE A 10 2.53 1.87 -1.91
C ILE A 10 3.31 1.55 -0.64
N GLU A 11 2.61 1.56 0.50
CA GLU A 11 3.18 1.16 1.77
C GLU A 11 3.03 -0.36 1.89
N ILE A 12 4.16 -1.06 1.95
CA ILE A 12 4.17 -2.53 2.01
C ILE A 12 3.99 -2.97 3.46
N PRO A 13 2.96 -3.77 3.79
CA PRO A 13 2.77 -4.30 5.14
C PRO A 13 4.00 -5.10 5.61
N LYS A 14 4.32 -5.00 6.90
CA LYS A 14 5.47 -5.71 7.48
C LYS A 14 5.44 -7.22 7.21
N ALA A 15 4.27 -7.86 7.32
CA ALA A 15 4.12 -9.29 7.06
C ALA A 15 4.49 -9.65 5.61
N THR A 16 4.09 -8.82 4.64
CA THR A 16 4.46 -9.01 3.23
C THR A 16 5.96 -8.83 3.02
N LEU A 17 6.59 -7.85 3.67
CA LEU A 17 8.05 -7.68 3.63
C LEU A 17 8.79 -8.89 4.21
N GLU A 18 8.31 -9.46 5.31
CA GLU A 18 8.86 -10.68 5.90
C GLU A 18 8.76 -11.87 4.92
N THR A 19 7.62 -12.02 4.23
CA THR A 19 7.48 -13.03 3.17
C THR A 19 8.44 -12.81 2.00
N TRP A 20 8.61 -11.57 1.55
CA TRP A 20 9.54 -11.25 0.47
C TRP A 20 11.00 -11.50 0.86
N GLN A 21 11.36 -11.26 2.13
CA GLN A 21 12.66 -11.62 2.67
C GLN A 21 12.89 -13.13 2.60
N GLU A 22 11.94 -13.94 3.04
CA GLU A 22 12.02 -15.40 2.96
C GLU A 22 12.17 -15.88 1.50
N ILE A 23 11.44 -15.26 0.57
CA ILE A 23 11.53 -15.58 -0.86
C ILE A 23 12.95 -15.36 -1.40
N VAL A 24 13.58 -14.21 -1.12
CA VAL A 24 14.93 -13.94 -1.63
C VAL A 24 16.00 -14.81 -0.93
N ASP A 25 15.79 -15.14 0.34
CA ASP A 25 16.66 -16.07 1.08
C ASP A 25 16.61 -17.48 0.46
N ILE A 26 15.40 -17.99 0.18
CA ILE A 26 15.18 -19.29 -0.48
C ILE A 26 15.76 -19.30 -1.90
N LEU A 27 15.63 -18.20 -2.65
CA LEU A 27 16.23 -18.07 -3.97
C LEU A 27 17.75 -18.21 -3.91
N ALA A 28 18.40 -17.50 -2.98
CA ALA A 28 19.84 -17.57 -2.80
C ALA A 28 20.31 -18.97 -2.42
N GLU A 29 19.60 -19.63 -1.48
CA GLU A 29 19.90 -20.99 -1.03
C GLU A 29 19.74 -22.04 -2.14
N ILE A 30 18.60 -22.06 -2.84
CA ILE A 30 18.29 -23.08 -3.85
C ILE A 30 19.25 -22.98 -5.05
N ILE A 31 19.59 -21.76 -5.46
CA ILE A 31 20.47 -21.54 -6.62
C ILE A 31 21.95 -21.68 -6.20
N GLY A 32 22.25 -21.46 -4.91
CA GLY A 32 23.62 -21.51 -4.38
C GLY A 32 24.41 -20.24 -4.72
N ILE A 33 23.75 -19.08 -4.65
CA ILE A 33 24.31 -17.79 -5.08
C ILE A 33 24.46 -16.80 -3.92
N PRO A 34 25.39 -15.83 -4.02
CA PRO A 34 25.64 -14.86 -2.96
C PRO A 34 24.49 -13.88 -2.72
N ALA A 35 23.74 -13.45 -3.74
CA ALA A 35 22.77 -12.36 -3.57
C ALA A 35 21.47 -12.54 -4.39
N GLY A 36 20.34 -12.65 -3.71
CA GLY A 36 18.99 -12.48 -4.27
C GLY A 36 18.39 -11.17 -3.77
N LEU A 37 17.90 -10.33 -4.67
CA LEU A 37 17.47 -8.97 -4.36
C LEU A 37 16.09 -8.67 -4.92
N ILE A 38 15.34 -7.83 -4.21
CA ILE A 38 14.26 -7.03 -4.76
C ILE A 38 14.73 -5.58 -4.73
N MET A 39 14.85 -4.98 -5.90
CA MET A 39 15.16 -3.57 -6.09
C MET A 39 13.87 -2.78 -6.24
N ARG A 40 13.82 -1.56 -5.71
CA ARG A 40 12.68 -0.64 -5.82
C ARG A 40 13.11 0.68 -6.42
N LEU A 41 12.34 1.20 -7.37
CA LEU A 41 12.48 2.58 -7.82
C LEU A 41 11.92 3.53 -6.74
N SER A 42 12.73 4.51 -6.35
CA SER A 42 12.39 5.50 -5.33
C SER A 42 12.82 6.89 -5.81
N GLY A 43 11.95 7.55 -6.59
CA GLY A 43 12.26 8.86 -7.17
C GLY A 43 13.31 8.74 -8.29
N PRO A 44 14.41 9.51 -8.25
CA PRO A 44 15.49 9.42 -9.25
C PRO A 44 16.43 8.23 -9.02
N ASP A 45 16.26 7.51 -7.91
CA ASP A 45 17.18 6.48 -7.45
C ASP A 45 16.53 5.09 -7.53
N ILE A 46 17.37 4.07 -7.61
CA ILE A 46 16.99 2.69 -7.35
C ILE A 46 17.65 2.24 -6.05
N GLU A 47 16.87 1.56 -5.20
CA GLU A 47 17.33 1.11 -3.90
C GLU A 47 17.19 -0.40 -3.75
N VAL A 48 18.10 -0.98 -2.96
CA VAL A 48 17.99 -2.35 -2.47
C VAL A 48 16.85 -2.38 -1.46
N PHE A 49 15.70 -2.91 -1.86
CA PHE A 49 14.52 -2.93 -1.01
C PHE A 49 14.49 -4.16 -0.10
N VAL A 50 14.84 -5.32 -0.65
CA VAL A 50 15.02 -6.58 0.09
C VAL A 50 16.30 -7.24 -0.41
N SER A 51 17.11 -7.77 0.51
CA SER A 51 18.39 -8.42 0.20
C SER A 51 18.48 -9.74 0.94
N SER A 52 18.89 -10.81 0.25
CA SER A 52 19.03 -12.14 0.85
C SER A 52 20.10 -12.18 1.94
N LYS A 53 19.87 -12.98 2.97
CA LYS A 53 20.82 -13.18 4.08
C LYS A 53 21.73 -14.37 3.82
N SER A 54 22.50 -14.28 2.75
CA SER A 54 23.41 -15.32 2.25
C SER A 54 24.87 -14.92 2.44
N GLU A 55 25.74 -15.92 2.56
CA GLU A 55 27.19 -15.70 2.69
C GLU A 55 27.75 -15.04 1.42
N GLY A 56 28.55 -13.99 1.60
CA GLY A 56 29.17 -13.26 0.49
C GLY A 56 28.26 -12.25 -0.22
N ASN A 57 27.05 -11.98 0.30
CA ASN A 57 26.21 -10.90 -0.20
C ASN A 57 26.80 -9.51 0.17
N PRO A 58 27.15 -8.65 -0.80
CA PRO A 58 27.66 -7.31 -0.52
C PRO A 58 26.55 -6.26 -0.33
N TYR A 59 25.28 -6.59 -0.59
CA TYR A 59 24.19 -5.61 -0.65
C TYR A 59 23.39 -5.55 0.65
N HIS A 60 23.06 -4.34 1.10
CA HIS A 60 22.28 -4.09 2.30
C HIS A 60 20.95 -3.37 1.97
N PRO A 61 19.83 -3.75 2.62
CA PRO A 61 18.58 -3.03 2.46
C PRO A 61 18.75 -1.54 2.79
N GLY A 62 18.31 -0.68 1.87
CA GLY A 62 18.44 0.78 1.95
C GLY A 62 19.62 1.37 1.18
N ASP A 63 20.55 0.55 0.66
CA ASP A 63 21.56 1.01 -0.29
C ASP A 63 20.88 1.60 -1.52
N LYS A 64 21.38 2.74 -2.01
CA LYS A 64 20.78 3.47 -3.15
C LYS A 64 21.83 3.87 -4.15
N GLU A 65 21.43 3.86 -5.41
CA GLU A 65 22.21 4.38 -6.52
C GLU A 65 21.31 5.23 -7.42
N ASN A 66 21.90 6.22 -8.08
CA ASN A 66 21.16 6.98 -9.07
C ASN A 66 20.73 6.05 -10.20
N PHE A 67 19.47 6.08 -10.61
CA PHE A 67 18.96 5.13 -11.60
C PHE A 67 19.37 5.47 -13.04
N TRP A 68 19.43 6.76 -13.38
CA TRP A 68 19.58 7.21 -14.76
C TRP A 68 21.05 7.26 -15.19
N GLY A 69 21.43 6.47 -16.20
CA GLY A 69 22.81 6.42 -16.68
C GLY A 69 23.76 5.73 -15.71
N SER A 70 23.20 4.91 -14.82
CA SER A 70 23.90 4.17 -13.77
C SER A 70 24.81 3.08 -14.33
N GLY A 71 24.43 2.51 -15.48
CA GLY A 71 25.07 1.33 -16.04
C GLY A 71 24.76 0.04 -15.27
N LEU A 72 23.84 0.07 -14.30
CA LEU A 72 23.40 -1.08 -13.53
C LEU A 72 22.59 -2.04 -14.40
N TYR A 73 22.57 -3.32 -14.03
CA TYR A 73 21.77 -4.32 -14.73
C TYR A 73 20.28 -4.02 -14.68
N CYS A 74 19.80 -3.58 -13.50
CA CYS A 74 18.39 -3.25 -13.24
C CYS A 74 17.88 -2.11 -14.14
N GLU A 75 18.73 -1.15 -14.52
CA GLU A 75 18.39 -0.09 -15.46
C GLU A 75 17.98 -0.66 -16.82
N THR A 76 18.74 -1.63 -17.33
CA THR A 76 18.43 -2.28 -18.60
C THR A 76 17.14 -3.11 -18.53
N VAL A 77 16.95 -3.84 -17.43
CA VAL A 77 15.72 -4.64 -17.19
C VAL A 77 14.49 -3.74 -17.21
N ILE A 78 14.53 -2.62 -16.49
CA ILE A 78 13.41 -1.68 -16.41
C ILE A 78 13.17 -0.98 -17.75
N ASN A 79 14.22 -0.50 -18.42
CA ASN A 79 14.10 0.22 -19.70
C ASN A 79 13.56 -0.68 -20.82
N LYS A 80 13.95 -1.96 -20.85
CA LYS A 80 13.45 -2.93 -21.83
C LYS A 80 12.11 -3.56 -21.43
N GLN A 81 11.73 -3.47 -20.16
CA GLN A 81 10.63 -4.23 -19.55
C GLN A 81 10.68 -5.73 -19.87
N ASP A 82 11.89 -6.29 -19.94
CA ASP A 82 12.14 -7.70 -20.24
C ASP A 82 13.27 -8.22 -19.34
N LYS A 83 13.39 -9.55 -19.26
CA LYS A 83 14.47 -10.17 -18.50
C LYS A 83 15.83 -9.79 -19.06
N LEU A 84 16.82 -9.73 -18.17
CA LEU A 84 18.23 -9.64 -18.54
C LEU A 84 18.99 -10.80 -17.94
N LEU A 85 19.71 -11.53 -18.79
CA LEU A 85 20.64 -12.57 -18.40
C LEU A 85 22.04 -12.15 -18.85
N VAL A 86 22.96 -12.09 -17.89
CA VAL A 86 24.39 -11.86 -18.11
C VAL A 86 25.13 -12.99 -17.40
N PRO A 87 25.58 -14.03 -18.11
CA PRO A 87 26.26 -15.16 -17.47
C PRO A 87 27.61 -14.78 -16.86
N ASN A 88 28.32 -13.85 -17.50
CA ASN A 88 29.61 -13.34 -17.05
C ASN A 88 29.91 -11.97 -17.65
N ALA A 89 29.92 -10.94 -16.80
CA ALA A 89 30.16 -9.56 -17.17
C ALA A 89 31.61 -9.31 -17.59
N LEU A 90 32.57 -10.07 -17.05
CA LEU A 90 33.99 -9.91 -17.38
C LEU A 90 34.30 -10.27 -18.84
N THR A 91 33.47 -11.10 -19.46
CA THR A 91 33.62 -11.53 -20.85
C THR A 91 32.68 -10.81 -21.81
N ASP A 92 31.67 -10.09 -21.29
CA ASP A 92 30.73 -9.31 -22.10
C ASP A 92 31.17 -7.85 -22.21
N ILE A 93 31.42 -7.40 -23.45
CA ILE A 93 31.87 -6.03 -23.76
C ILE A 93 30.91 -4.95 -23.24
N ASN A 94 29.62 -5.27 -23.11
CA ASN A 94 28.59 -4.33 -22.66
C ASN A 94 28.55 -4.22 -21.13
N TRP A 95 29.06 -5.22 -20.41
CA TRP A 95 28.91 -5.35 -18.95
C TRP A 95 30.22 -5.34 -18.18
N LYS A 96 31.37 -5.43 -18.85
CA LYS A 96 32.70 -5.44 -18.19
C LYS A 96 32.97 -4.26 -17.25
N GLU A 97 32.37 -3.09 -17.53
CA GLU A 97 32.51 -1.86 -16.73
C GLU A 97 31.35 -1.65 -15.74
N ASN A 98 30.47 -2.64 -15.60
CA ASN A 98 29.29 -2.54 -14.73
C ASN A 98 29.72 -2.30 -13.26
N PRO A 99 29.03 -1.43 -12.51
CA PRO A 99 29.38 -1.12 -11.12
C PRO A 99 29.49 -2.34 -10.20
N ASP A 100 28.62 -3.33 -10.37
CA ASP A 100 28.53 -4.54 -9.54
C ASP A 100 29.76 -5.46 -9.70
N VAL A 101 30.50 -5.34 -10.80
CA VAL A 101 31.78 -6.05 -10.99
C VAL A 101 32.78 -5.68 -9.89
N LYS A 102 32.75 -4.43 -9.41
CA LYS A 102 33.62 -3.97 -8.30
C LYS A 102 33.25 -4.62 -6.97
N LEU A 103 32.01 -5.09 -6.83
CA LEU A 103 31.49 -5.84 -5.69
C LEU A 103 31.68 -7.36 -5.87
N ASN A 104 32.44 -7.77 -6.88
CA ASN A 104 32.66 -9.17 -7.27
C ASN A 104 31.37 -9.90 -7.70
N MET A 105 30.37 -9.17 -8.18
CA MET A 105 29.13 -9.73 -8.73
C MET A 105 29.20 -9.67 -10.26
N ILE A 106 29.60 -10.78 -10.86
CA ILE A 106 29.93 -10.87 -12.28
C ILE A 106 28.85 -11.53 -13.12
N SER A 107 27.87 -12.19 -12.50
CA SER A 107 26.73 -12.78 -13.20
C SER A 107 25.43 -12.18 -12.68
N TYR A 108 24.44 -12.06 -13.56
CA TYR A 108 23.15 -11.45 -13.26
C TYR A 108 22.01 -12.15 -14.01
N LEU A 109 20.91 -12.41 -13.30
CA LEU A 109 19.62 -12.71 -13.90
C LEU A 109 18.54 -11.90 -13.17
N GLY A 110 17.78 -11.09 -13.92
CA GLY A 110 16.74 -10.24 -13.34
C GLY A 110 15.53 -10.05 -14.23
N PHE A 111 14.40 -9.74 -13.57
CA PHE A 111 13.09 -9.52 -14.18
C PHE A 111 12.45 -8.24 -13.66
N PRO A 112 11.69 -7.52 -14.51
CA PRO A 112 10.97 -6.33 -14.07
C PRO A 112 9.79 -6.72 -13.18
N ILE A 113 9.61 -6.01 -12.07
CA ILE A 113 8.40 -6.05 -11.26
C ILE A 113 7.56 -4.85 -11.65
N LEU A 114 6.32 -5.09 -12.06
CA LEU A 114 5.40 -4.05 -12.48
C LEU A 114 4.29 -3.84 -11.45
N LEU A 115 3.87 -2.59 -11.31
CA LEU A 115 2.65 -2.20 -10.63
C LEU A 115 1.41 -2.55 -11.48
N PRO A 116 0.20 -2.59 -10.89
CA PRO A 116 -1.03 -2.86 -11.63
C PRO A 116 -1.33 -1.87 -12.76
N ASP A 117 -0.82 -0.63 -12.67
CA ASP A 117 -0.94 0.38 -13.72
C ASP A 117 0.09 0.22 -14.86
N GLY A 118 0.92 -0.82 -14.80
CA GLY A 118 1.95 -1.14 -15.78
C GLY A 118 3.27 -0.38 -15.58
N LYS A 119 3.35 0.53 -14.59
CA LYS A 119 4.61 1.21 -14.28
C LYS A 119 5.60 0.27 -13.58
N PRO A 120 6.91 0.44 -13.76
CA PRO A 120 7.90 -0.33 -13.02
C PRO A 120 7.85 0.00 -11.52
N PHE A 121 7.73 -1.03 -10.70
CA PHE A 121 8.03 -0.96 -9.26
C PHE A 121 9.55 -1.07 -9.04
N GLY A 122 10.20 -1.94 -9.80
CA GLY A 122 11.63 -2.23 -9.69
C GLY A 122 11.97 -3.57 -10.34
N THR A 123 12.88 -4.35 -9.74
CA THR A 123 13.30 -5.64 -10.29
C THR A 123 13.45 -6.70 -9.21
N ILE A 124 13.20 -7.96 -9.55
CA ILE A 124 13.71 -9.10 -8.77
C ILE A 124 14.90 -9.69 -9.53
N CYS A 125 16.01 -9.92 -8.84
CA CYS A 125 17.23 -10.42 -9.47
C CYS A 125 18.06 -11.29 -8.55
N VAL A 126 18.91 -12.10 -9.17
CA VAL A 126 19.95 -12.88 -8.52
C VAL A 126 21.30 -12.54 -9.14
N LEU A 127 22.34 -12.49 -8.30
CA LEU A 127 23.70 -12.18 -8.70
C LEU A 127 24.65 -13.27 -8.19
N ASP A 128 25.70 -13.53 -8.98
CA ASP A 128 26.72 -14.53 -8.66
C ASP A 128 28.13 -13.95 -8.83
N ASN A 129 29.05 -14.43 -8.00
CA ASN A 129 30.48 -14.12 -8.09
C ASN A 129 31.24 -15.08 -9.01
N LYS A 130 30.52 -16.01 -9.64
CA LYS A 130 31.00 -16.92 -10.67
C LYS A 130 30.17 -16.77 -11.93
N GLU A 131 30.71 -17.26 -13.04
CA GLU A 131 29.95 -17.40 -14.27
C GLU A 131 28.75 -18.33 -14.05
N ASN A 132 27.55 -17.85 -14.35
CA ASN A 132 26.32 -18.60 -14.12
C ASN A 132 25.29 -18.28 -15.21
N ALA A 133 25.05 -19.23 -16.10
CA ALA A 133 24.03 -19.06 -17.14
C ALA A 133 22.59 -19.21 -16.61
N TYR A 134 22.43 -19.73 -15.38
CA TYR A 134 21.18 -20.14 -14.75
C TYR A 134 20.39 -21.18 -15.57
N SER A 135 19.90 -22.24 -14.91
CA SER A 135 19.08 -23.23 -15.61
C SER A 135 17.67 -22.69 -15.91
N ASP A 136 16.99 -23.25 -16.92
CA ASP A 136 15.58 -22.95 -17.21
C ASP A 136 14.67 -23.11 -15.98
N ASN A 137 15.01 -24.03 -15.07
CA ASN A 137 14.25 -24.23 -13.83
C ASN A 137 14.46 -23.09 -12.84
N PHE A 138 15.68 -22.57 -12.70
CA PHE A 138 15.95 -21.38 -11.89
C PHE A 138 15.30 -20.14 -12.49
N GLU A 139 15.32 -20.01 -13.82
CA GLU A 139 14.61 -18.93 -14.51
C GLU A 139 13.10 -18.97 -14.20
N LYS A 140 12.47 -20.15 -14.33
CA LYS A 140 11.05 -20.35 -14.00
C LYS A 140 10.76 -20.09 -12.52
N LEU A 141 11.67 -20.45 -11.62
CA LEU A 141 11.52 -20.22 -10.19
C LEU A 141 11.47 -18.72 -9.87
N ILE A 142 12.44 -17.95 -10.37
CA ILE A 142 12.50 -16.50 -10.18
C ILE A 142 11.26 -15.84 -10.80
N LEU A 143 10.84 -16.28 -11.99
CA LEU A 143 9.62 -15.79 -12.64
C LEU A 143 8.36 -16.05 -11.81
N LYS A 144 8.26 -17.21 -11.14
CA LYS A 144 7.13 -17.51 -10.25
C LYS A 144 7.15 -16.61 -9.02
N PHE A 145 8.31 -16.39 -8.40
CA PHE A 145 8.41 -15.48 -7.25
C PHE A 145 8.13 -14.03 -7.63
N ARG A 146 8.61 -13.56 -8.78
CA ARG A 146 8.23 -12.27 -9.35
C ARG A 146 6.71 -12.11 -9.43
N ASN A 147 6.01 -13.14 -9.91
CA ASN A 147 4.55 -13.10 -10.03
C ASN A 147 3.86 -13.03 -8.66
N LEU A 148 4.41 -13.68 -7.63
CA LEU A 148 3.88 -13.56 -6.26
C LEU A 148 4.06 -12.13 -5.74
N VAL A 149 5.25 -11.55 -5.88
CA VAL A 149 5.52 -10.15 -5.50
C VAL A 149 4.57 -9.19 -6.21
N GLN A 150 4.33 -9.39 -7.52
CA GLN A 150 3.35 -8.58 -8.26
C GLN A 150 1.90 -8.79 -7.78
N SER A 151 1.53 -10.01 -7.40
CA SER A 151 0.18 -10.31 -6.88
C SER A 151 -0.03 -9.63 -5.52
N ASP A 152 0.99 -9.64 -4.65
CA ASP A 152 0.96 -8.93 -3.38
C ASP A 152 0.82 -7.42 -3.59
N LEU A 153 1.59 -6.85 -4.53
CA LEU A 153 1.49 -5.44 -4.91
C LEU A 153 0.10 -5.08 -5.43
N GLU A 154 -0.51 -5.96 -6.24
CA GLU A 154 -1.88 -5.77 -6.75
C GLU A 154 -2.90 -5.74 -5.61
N ILE A 155 -2.81 -6.68 -4.66
CA ILE A 155 -3.69 -6.72 -3.49
C ILE A 155 -3.54 -5.46 -2.64
N ILE A 156 -2.32 -5.03 -2.36
CA ILE A 156 -2.04 -3.83 -1.56
C ILE A 156 -2.61 -2.59 -2.27
N TYR A 157 -2.33 -2.45 -3.57
CA TYR A 157 -2.84 -1.34 -4.38
C TYR A 157 -4.37 -1.28 -4.37
N MET A 158 -5.04 -2.42 -4.58
CA MET A 158 -6.49 -2.50 -4.60
C MET A 158 -7.11 -2.19 -3.23
N ASN A 159 -6.49 -2.63 -2.14
CA ASN A 159 -6.94 -2.32 -0.78
C ASN A 159 -6.85 -0.81 -0.47
N GLN A 160 -5.77 -0.14 -0.91
CA GLN A 160 -5.65 1.32 -0.78
C GLN A 160 -6.73 2.05 -1.56
N VAL A 161 -6.94 1.69 -2.84
CA VAL A 161 -7.98 2.27 -3.70
C VAL A 161 -9.38 2.05 -3.11
N LEU A 162 -9.64 0.86 -2.57
CA LEU A 162 -10.91 0.55 -1.92
C LEU A 162 -11.12 1.40 -0.65
N GLY A 163 -10.08 1.57 0.17
CA GLY A 163 -10.09 2.42 1.35
C GLY A 163 -10.44 3.88 1.03
N GLU A 164 -9.81 4.47 0.00
CA GLU A 164 -10.12 5.83 -0.45
C GLU A 164 -11.54 5.99 -0.97
N LYS A 165 -12.04 5.02 -1.75
CA LYS A 165 -13.41 5.02 -2.26
C LYS A 165 -14.43 4.92 -1.13
N ASN A 166 -14.19 4.04 -0.15
CA ASN A 166 -15.05 3.91 1.02
C ASN A 166 -15.10 5.21 1.84
N LYS A 167 -13.96 5.87 2.05
CA LYS A 167 -13.91 7.17 2.73
C LYS A 167 -14.73 8.22 1.97
N ARG A 168 -14.53 8.36 0.66
CA ARG A 168 -15.31 9.30 -0.18
C ARG A 168 -16.81 9.02 -0.13
N LEU A 169 -17.21 7.75 -0.18
CA LEU A 169 -18.63 7.37 -0.06
C LEU A 169 -19.20 7.80 1.28
N THR A 170 -18.47 7.58 2.38
CA THR A 170 -18.86 8.04 3.72
C THR A 170 -18.99 9.57 3.77
N ASP A 171 -18.04 10.31 3.20
CA ASP A 171 -18.07 11.77 3.15
C ASP A 171 -19.30 12.28 2.39
N TYR A 172 -19.61 11.70 1.22
CA TYR A 172 -20.82 12.04 0.45
C TYR A 172 -22.11 11.73 1.22
N LEU A 173 -22.15 10.61 1.96
CA LEU A 173 -23.31 10.26 2.79
C LEU A 173 -23.51 11.27 3.93
N MET A 174 -22.44 11.73 4.57
CA MET A 174 -22.49 12.77 5.60
C MET A 174 -22.97 14.10 5.03
N GLU A 175 -22.48 14.51 3.85
CA GLU A 175 -22.92 15.72 3.17
C GLU A 175 -24.42 15.66 2.82
N LEU A 176 -24.89 14.55 2.26
CA LEU A 176 -26.32 14.33 1.97
C LEU A 176 -27.20 14.36 3.22
N GLN A 177 -26.74 13.80 4.34
CA GLN A 177 -27.46 13.88 5.62
C GLN A 177 -27.57 15.32 6.12
N THR A 178 -26.50 16.10 5.96
CA THR A 178 -26.46 17.51 6.37
C THR A 178 -27.34 18.40 5.46
N LEU A 179 -27.40 18.07 4.17
CA LEU A 179 -28.20 18.78 3.15
C LEU A 179 -29.70 18.43 3.17
N ARG A 180 -30.16 17.46 3.97
CA ARG A 180 -31.59 17.29 4.30
C ARG A 180 -32.04 18.39 5.26
N GLY A 181 -31.96 19.64 4.78
CA GLY A 181 -32.08 20.89 5.56
C GLY A 181 -33.48 21.27 6.03
N MET A 182 -34.45 20.36 6.02
CA MET A 182 -35.73 20.57 6.70
C MET A 182 -36.21 19.24 7.28
N VAL A 183 -36.14 19.13 8.61
CA VAL A 183 -36.78 18.06 9.34
C VAL A 183 -38.25 18.43 9.50
N PRO A 184 -39.20 17.70 8.87
CA PRO A 184 -40.62 18.00 9.02
C PRO A 184 -41.05 17.69 10.46
N ILE A 185 -41.37 18.73 11.23
CA ILE A 185 -41.84 18.62 12.61
C ILE A 185 -43.32 18.98 12.74
N CYS A 186 -44.02 18.34 13.67
CA CYS A 186 -45.38 18.73 14.04
C CYS A 186 -45.33 20.07 14.78
N SER A 187 -46.07 21.07 14.31
CA SER A 187 -46.09 22.40 14.94
C SER A 187 -46.57 22.37 16.39
N ASN A 188 -47.37 21.35 16.76
CA ASN A 188 -47.91 21.17 18.11
C ASN A 188 -46.98 20.34 19.03
N CYS A 189 -46.76 19.05 18.73
CA CYS A 189 -46.04 18.12 19.61
C CYS A 189 -44.53 17.99 19.32
N LYS A 190 -44.03 18.64 18.26
CA LYS A 190 -42.62 18.63 17.83
C LYS A 190 -42.06 17.26 17.40
N SER A 191 -42.91 16.24 17.28
CA SER A 191 -42.56 14.96 16.67
C SER A 191 -42.06 15.16 15.23
N ILE A 192 -41.12 14.32 14.81
CA ILE A 192 -40.52 14.29 13.47
C ILE A 192 -41.28 13.30 12.61
N ARG A 193 -41.56 13.68 11.36
CA ARG A 193 -42.12 12.79 10.35
C ARG A 193 -41.02 12.10 9.55
N ASP A 194 -41.07 10.78 9.45
CA ASP A 194 -40.10 10.02 8.68
C ASP A 194 -40.49 9.89 7.20
N ALA A 195 -39.72 9.10 6.44
CA ALA A 195 -39.95 8.89 5.01
C ALA A 195 -41.15 7.97 4.70
N GLN A 196 -41.68 7.28 5.71
CA GLN A 196 -42.84 6.40 5.65
C GLN A 196 -44.14 7.12 6.07
N ASP A 197 -44.04 8.43 6.37
CA ASP A 197 -45.14 9.29 6.86
C ASP A 197 -45.55 9.00 8.32
N ASP A 198 -44.72 8.24 9.06
CA ASP A 198 -44.89 7.96 10.48
C ASP A 198 -44.29 9.07 11.36
N TRP A 199 -44.89 9.28 12.54
CA TRP A 199 -44.50 10.34 13.49
C TRP A 199 -43.76 9.77 14.69
N HIS A 200 -42.54 10.26 14.92
CA HIS A 200 -41.66 9.80 16.00
C HIS A 200 -41.25 10.94 16.94
N PRO A 201 -41.00 10.65 18.22
CA PRO A 201 -40.30 11.58 19.12
C PRO A 201 -38.93 11.99 18.55
N ILE A 202 -38.45 13.18 18.90
CA ILE A 202 -37.22 13.77 18.34
C ILE A 202 -35.97 12.93 18.64
N GLU A 203 -35.98 12.25 19.77
CA GLU A 203 -34.93 11.36 20.26
C GLU A 203 -34.64 10.26 19.24
N HIS A 204 -35.67 9.73 18.56
CA HIS A 204 -35.53 8.68 17.55
C HIS A 204 -34.76 9.13 16.29
N TYR A 205 -34.81 10.42 15.98
CA TYR A 205 -34.07 11.00 14.86
C TYR A 205 -32.61 11.27 15.25
N LEU A 206 -32.38 11.73 16.48
CA LEU A 206 -31.06 12.11 16.98
C LEU A 206 -30.19 10.90 17.40
N ILE A 207 -30.78 9.79 17.86
CA ILE A 207 -30.05 8.53 18.18
C ILE A 207 -29.35 7.93 16.95
N ARG A 208 -29.78 8.27 15.73
CA ARG A 208 -29.09 7.82 14.50
C ARG A 208 -27.81 8.60 14.21
N HIS A 209 -27.49 9.60 15.02
CA HIS A 209 -26.18 10.25 15.03
C HIS A 209 -25.35 9.65 16.17
N PRO A 210 -24.26 8.92 15.86
CA PRO A 210 -23.54 8.08 16.82
C PRO A 210 -22.79 8.82 17.94
N GLU A 211 -22.83 10.15 17.98
CA GLU A 211 -22.11 10.98 18.97
C GLU A 211 -23.03 11.73 19.95
N ALA A 212 -24.34 11.46 19.94
CA ALA A 212 -25.31 12.13 20.80
C ALA A 212 -25.94 11.18 21.83
N ASP A 213 -25.59 11.37 23.11
CA ASP A 213 -26.24 10.71 24.25
C ASP A 213 -27.29 11.62 24.91
N PHE A 214 -28.43 11.06 25.29
CA PHE A 214 -29.50 11.77 25.99
C PHE A 214 -29.41 11.55 27.50
N SER A 215 -29.39 12.65 28.26
CA SER A 215 -29.68 12.62 29.70
C SER A 215 -31.13 13.04 29.95
N HIS A 216 -31.73 12.48 31.01
CA HIS A 216 -33.08 12.84 31.42
C HIS A 216 -33.00 13.91 32.49
N SER A 217 -33.47 15.11 32.19
CA SER A 217 -33.63 16.20 33.15
C SER A 217 -35.01 16.83 33.00
N ILE A 218 -35.52 17.42 34.08
CA ILE A 218 -36.72 18.25 34.04
C ILE A 218 -36.27 19.71 33.92
N CYS A 219 -36.95 20.57 33.15
CA CYS A 219 -36.60 21.99 33.15
C CYS A 219 -37.28 22.72 34.33
N PRO A 220 -36.79 23.90 34.76
CA PRO A 220 -37.38 24.63 35.89
C PRO A 220 -38.87 24.93 35.74
N ALA A 221 -39.32 25.25 34.52
CA ALA A 221 -40.74 25.52 34.24
C ALA A 221 -41.62 24.27 34.44
N CYS A 222 -41.16 23.11 33.97
CA CYS A 222 -41.85 21.84 34.16
C CYS A 222 -41.82 21.40 35.63
N ALA A 223 -40.68 21.60 36.31
CA ALA A 223 -40.55 21.28 37.73
C ALA A 223 -41.54 22.09 38.57
N LYS A 224 -41.65 23.41 38.35
CA LYS A 224 -42.62 24.27 39.04
C LYS A 224 -44.08 23.88 38.79
N LYS A 225 -44.37 23.31 37.61
CA LYS A 225 -45.74 22.86 37.26
C LYS A 225 -46.08 21.50 37.86
N LEU A 226 -45.14 20.55 37.81
CA LEU A 226 -45.35 19.16 38.22
C LEU A 226 -45.08 18.93 39.71
N TYR A 227 -44.18 19.73 40.28
CA TYR A 227 -43.71 19.65 41.67
C TYR A 227 -43.65 21.05 42.32
N PRO A 228 -44.78 21.79 42.38
CA PRO A 228 -44.79 23.18 42.86
C PRO A 228 -44.28 23.34 44.29
N ASP A 229 -44.38 22.29 45.11
CA ASP A 229 -44.01 22.31 46.53
C ASP A 229 -42.55 21.87 46.79
N LEU A 230 -41.85 21.37 45.77
CA LEU A 230 -40.43 21.02 45.86
C LEU A 230 -39.55 22.10 45.23
N LYS A 231 -38.62 22.65 46.01
CA LYS A 231 -37.52 23.46 45.47
C LYS A 231 -36.48 22.55 44.83
N MET A 232 -36.61 22.32 43.51
CA MET A 232 -35.68 21.51 42.71
C MET A 232 -34.52 22.32 42.10
N TYR A 233 -34.63 23.66 42.06
CA TYR A 233 -33.63 24.56 41.50
C TYR A 233 -33.44 25.74 42.46
N ASP A 234 -32.19 26.17 42.62
CA ASP A 234 -31.86 27.43 43.29
C ASP A 234 -31.97 28.55 42.25
N ASP A 235 -32.83 29.55 42.53
CA ASP A 235 -32.97 30.76 41.72
C ASP A 235 -31.76 31.69 41.88
#